data_AF-A0A2V7HLC0-F1
#
_entry.id   AF-A0A2V7HLC0-F1
#
_cell.length_a   1.000
_cell.length_b   1.000
_cell.length_c   1.000
_cell.angle_alpha   90.00
_cell.angle_beta   90.00
_cell.angle_gamma   90.00
#
_symmetry.space_group_name_H-M   'P 1'
#
loop_
_entity.id
_entity.type
_entity.pdbx_description
1 polymer ?
#
loop_
_entity_poly.entity_id
_entity_poly.type
_entity_poly.pdbx_seq_one_letter_code
_entity_poly.pdbx_strand_id
1 'polypeptide(L)' 'APTGGDTLSATTFIQRLNTAGGVAPSTGCTLSTDVGKMALVPYTAEYFFDKAIKHK' A
#
# COMPACT_ATOMS: atom_id res chain seq x y z
N ALA A 1 -20.97 -2.05 13.48
CA ALA A 1 -19.77 -2.21 12.64
C ALA A 1 -20.02 -1.55 11.29
N PRO A 2 -19.03 -0.95 10.62
CA PRO A 2 -19.21 -0.59 9.21
C PRO A 2 -19.54 -1.89 8.47
N THR A 3 -20.65 -1.92 7.74
CA THR A 3 -21.10 -3.13 7.03
C THR A 3 -20.23 -3.50 5.84
N GLY A 4 -19.13 -2.76 5.61
CA GLY A 4 -18.05 -3.10 4.68
C GLY A 4 -18.41 -2.96 3.21
N GLY A 5 -19.66 -3.23 2.83
CA GLY A 5 -20.14 -3.29 1.46
C GLY A 5 -19.42 -4.36 0.63
N ASP A 6 -20.08 -4.85 -0.41
CA ASP A 6 -19.48 -5.85 -1.30
C ASP A 6 -18.81 -5.23 -2.53
N THR A 7 -18.71 -3.90 -2.60
CA THR A 7 -18.29 -3.15 -3.80
C THR A 7 -16.91 -3.58 -4.33
N LEU A 8 -15.94 -3.82 -3.44
CA LEU A 8 -14.59 -4.24 -3.84
C LEU A 8 -14.37 -5.76 -3.74
N SER A 9 -15.39 -6.53 -3.36
CA SER A 9 -15.27 -7.98 -3.08
C SER A 9 -14.82 -8.82 -4.28
N ALA A 10 -15.07 -8.35 -5.51
CA ALA A 10 -14.68 -9.03 -6.74
C ALA A 10 -13.26 -8.71 -7.22
N THR A 11 -12.56 -7.79 -6.54
CA THR A 11 -11.18 -7.41 -6.89
C THR A 11 -10.24 -8.59 -6.67
N THR A 12 -9.41 -8.90 -7.65
CA THR A 12 -8.34 -9.91 -7.52
C THR A 12 -6.96 -9.30 -7.57
N PHE A 13 -6.81 -8.11 -8.19
CA PHE A 13 -5.56 -7.38 -8.26
C PHE A 13 -5.80 -5.91 -7.91
N ILE A 14 -4.88 -5.34 -7.15
CA ILE A 14 -4.84 -3.90 -6.86
C ILE A 14 -3.55 -3.37 -7.45
N GLN A 15 -3.66 -2.54 -8.47
CA GLN A 15 -2.52 -1.82 -9.02
C GLN A 15 -2.45 -0.43 -8.38
N ARG A 16 -1.28 -0.12 -7.83
CA ARG A 16 -0.94 1.23 -7.37
C ARG A 16 -0.29 2.00 -8.50
N LEU A 17 -0.89 3.12 -8.85
CA LEU A 17 -0.43 4.05 -9.88
C LEU A 17 0.04 5.34 -9.23
N ASN A 18 0.90 6.08 -9.94
CA ASN A 18 1.33 7.44 -9.58
C ASN A 18 1.68 7.59 -8.08
N THR A 19 2.38 6.59 -7.53
CA THR A 19 2.72 6.56 -6.11
C THR A 19 3.80 7.59 -5.82
N ALA A 20 3.57 8.43 -4.81
CA ALA A 20 4.52 9.43 -4.34
C ALA A 20 4.71 9.33 -2.83
N GLY A 21 5.94 9.48 -2.34
CA GLY A 21 6.28 9.30 -0.92
C GLY A 21 6.45 7.84 -0.52
N GLY A 22 6.26 7.53 0.77
CA GLY A 22 6.41 6.17 1.31
C GLY A 22 7.83 5.61 1.22
N VAL A 23 8.81 6.49 1.11
CA VAL A 23 10.25 6.15 1.07
C VAL A 23 10.79 5.90 2.48
N ALA A 24 12.04 5.47 2.57
CA ALA A 24 12.72 5.34 3.86
C ALA A 24 12.60 6.64 4.68
N PRO A 25 12.38 6.56 6.00
CA PRO A 25 12.39 7.73 6.88
C PRO A 25 13.68 8.54 6.69
N SER A 26 13.58 9.87 6.71
CA SER A 26 14.75 10.75 6.57
C SER A 26 15.71 10.70 7.77
N THR A 27 15.27 10.11 8.88
CA THR A 27 16.04 9.98 10.13
C THR A 27 15.81 8.62 10.78
N GLY A 28 16.71 8.22 11.69
CA GLY A 28 16.57 6.97 12.45
C GLY A 28 16.81 5.71 11.63
N CYS A 29 17.73 5.76 10.64
CA CYS A 29 18.15 4.62 9.84
C CYS A 29 19.70 4.51 9.74
N THR A 30 20.45 5.16 10.62
CA THR A 30 21.91 5.27 10.50
C THR A 30 22.67 4.59 11.63
N LEU A 31 22.05 4.40 12.80
CA LEU A 31 22.70 3.82 13.96
C LEU A 31 22.38 2.33 14.09
N SER A 32 23.30 1.55 14.66
CA SER A 32 23.02 0.14 14.99
C SER A 32 21.84 -0.02 15.96
N THR A 33 21.57 1.00 16.77
CA THR A 33 20.43 1.06 17.69
C THR A 33 19.10 1.37 17.00
N ASP A 34 19.10 1.71 15.70
CA ASP A 34 17.89 1.96 14.92
C ASP A 34 17.27 0.69 14.33
N VAL A 35 17.99 -0.44 14.38
CA VAL A 35 17.51 -1.73 13.87
C VAL A 35 16.21 -2.12 14.57
N GLY A 36 15.16 -2.37 13.78
CA GLY A 36 13.83 -2.77 14.26
C GLY A 36 12.90 -1.61 14.64
N LYS A 37 13.36 -0.36 14.61
CA LYS A 37 12.47 0.80 14.76
C LYS A 37 11.58 0.96 13.53
N MET A 38 10.34 1.39 13.76
CA MET A 38 9.38 1.70 12.70
C MET A 38 8.94 3.15 12.80
N ALA A 39 8.74 3.78 11.64
CA ALA A 39 8.22 5.14 11.53
C ALA A 39 7.15 5.19 10.43
N LEU A 40 6.08 5.96 10.68
CA LEU A 40 5.06 6.21 9.68
C LEU A 40 5.56 7.27 8.68
N VAL A 41 5.56 6.92 7.40
CA VAL A 41 5.97 7.83 6.32
C VAL A 41 4.77 8.13 5.42
N PRO A 42 4.39 9.40 5.22
CA PRO A 42 3.30 9.77 4.33
C PRO A 42 3.53 9.30 2.89
N TYR A 43 2.46 8.84 2.24
CA TYR A 43 2.46 8.53 0.81
C TYR A 43 1.09 8.75 0.19
N THR A 44 1.06 9.01 -1.11
CA THR A 44 -0.14 9.01 -1.94
C THR A 44 -0.01 7.94 -3.03
N ALA A 45 -1.14 7.38 -3.44
CA ALA A 45 -1.22 6.49 -4.59
C ALA A 45 -2.62 6.58 -5.20
N GLU A 46 -2.69 6.43 -6.51
CA GLU A 46 -3.94 6.14 -7.20
C GLU A 46 -4.10 4.62 -7.27
N TYR A 47 -5.34 4.14 -7.19
CA TYR A 47 -5.63 2.72 -7.10
C TYR A 47 -6.53 2.28 -8.25
N PHE A 48 -6.09 1.25 -8.96
CA PHE A 48 -6.89 0.53 -9.93
C PHE A 48 -7.21 -0.86 -9.40
N PHE A 49 -8.49 -1.22 -9.39
CA PHE A 49 -9.01 -2.47 -8.84
C PHE A 49 -9.47 -3.36 -10.00
N ASP A 50 -8.72 -4.44 -10.25
CA ASP A 50 -8.95 -5.33 -11.39
C ASP A 50 -9.48 -6.69 -10.97
N LYS A 51 -10.22 -7.32 -11.89
CA LYS A 51 -10.69 -8.70 -11.78
C LYS A 51 -9.98 -9.57 -12.80
N ALA A 52 -9.45 -10.71 -12.33
CA ALA A 52 -8.78 -11.69 -13.16
C ALA A 52 -9.73 -12.22 -14.24
N ILE A 53 -9.29 -12.19 -15.49
CA ILE A 53 -9.96 -12.86 -16.59
C ILE A 53 -9.35 -14.26 -16.71
N LYS A 54 -10.19 -15.29 -16.74
CA LYS A 54 -9.72 -16.64 -17.04
C LYS A 54 -9.31 -16.70 -18.51
N HIS A 55 -8.05 -17.04 -18.78
CA HIS A 55 -7.65 -17.45 -20.12
C HIS A 55 -8.29 -18.80 -20.47
N LYS A 56 -8.76 -18.93 -21.72
CA LYS A 56 -9.28 -20.19 -22.28
C LYS A 56 -8.14 -21.08 -22.73
#